data_AF-A0A1G3UNT8-F1
#
_entry.id   AF-A0A1G3UNT8-F1
#
_cell.length_a   1.000
_cell.length_b   1.000
_cell.length_c   1.000
_cell.angle_alpha   90.00
_cell.angle_beta   90.00
_cell.angle_gamma   90.00
#
_symmetry.space_group_name_H-M   'P 1'
#
loop_
_entity.id
_entity.type
_entity.pdbx_description
1 polymer ?
#
loop_
_entity_poly.entity_id
_entity_poly.type
_entity_poly.pdbx_seq_one_letter_code
_entity_poly.pdbx_strand_id
1 'polypeptide(L)'
;MSNEKTVNKRLESSKEYMDALQENNAKLCIVRVDLGYKKNDKGNVDITLDEANKDFNRMMNNKRGKPSIFKHQEGQMCLKEYTPNKGVHFHTVFIFDGNKVQKDAHMGDEIGKYWGELTEGRGSYYNCNRQKYKYKGVGMLKHTDTEKREILDEHVISYLCKDDEEQGLTPVKSNNKNRAFVRGTIPKSKGNIGRPRG
;
A
#
# COMPACT_ATOMS: atom_id res chain seq x y z
N MET A 1 20.84 6.68 -14.71
CA MET A 1 21.52 7.21 -13.50
C MET A 1 20.63 8.05 -12.57
N SER A 2 19.62 8.81 -13.03
CA SER A 2 18.74 9.59 -12.12
C SER A 2 17.67 8.75 -11.40
N ASN A 3 17.26 7.63 -12.01
CA ASN A 3 16.16 6.81 -11.54
C ASN A 3 16.55 5.96 -10.31
N GLU A 4 17.71 5.31 -10.35
CA GLU A 4 18.24 4.47 -9.27
C GLU A 4 18.45 5.23 -7.95
N LYS A 5 19.02 6.45 -8.01
CA LYS A 5 19.15 7.32 -6.83
C LYS A 5 17.80 7.66 -6.20
N THR A 6 16.75 7.79 -7.01
CA THR A 6 15.40 8.10 -6.55
C THR A 6 14.74 6.88 -5.91
N VAL A 7 14.88 5.70 -6.54
CA VAL A 7 14.43 4.41 -6.00
C VAL A 7 15.09 4.12 -4.66
N ASN A 8 16.41 4.27 -4.55
CA ASN A 8 17.15 4.04 -3.31
C ASN A 8 16.69 4.99 -2.19
N LYS A 9 16.49 6.28 -2.48
CA LYS A 9 15.94 7.23 -1.51
C LYS A 9 14.52 6.86 -1.06
N ARG A 10 13.65 6.38 -1.96
CA ARG A 10 12.30 5.91 -1.62
C ARG A 10 12.36 4.68 -0.72
N LEU A 11 13.25 3.74 -1.03
CA LEU A 11 13.44 2.51 -0.26
C LEU A 11 13.93 2.82 1.15
N GLU A 12 15.02 3.56 1.30
CA GLU A 12 15.57 3.92 2.61
C GLU A 12 14.54 4.70 3.45
N SER A 13 13.87 5.68 2.84
CA SER A 13 12.84 6.43 3.55
C SER A 13 11.60 5.60 3.91
N SER A 14 11.36 4.49 3.21
CA SER A 14 10.28 3.54 3.55
C SER A 14 10.69 2.58 4.66
N LYS A 15 11.98 2.20 4.73
CA LYS A 15 12.54 1.43 5.84
C LYS A 15 12.50 2.23 7.14
N GLU A 16 12.97 3.49 7.12
CA GLU A 16 12.87 4.41 8.27
C GLU A 16 11.42 4.56 8.76
N TYR A 17 10.47 4.62 7.82
CA TYR A 17 9.06 4.70 8.14
C TYR A 17 8.56 3.41 8.83
N MET A 18 8.98 2.24 8.36
CA MET A 18 8.66 0.96 8.99
C MET A 18 9.29 0.82 10.38
N ASP A 19 10.54 1.28 10.54
CA ASP A 19 11.24 1.27 11.84
C ASP A 19 10.46 2.07 12.87
N ALA A 20 10.10 3.32 12.54
CA ALA A 20 9.32 4.17 13.44
C ALA A 20 7.92 3.57 13.78
N LEU A 21 7.31 2.84 12.84
CA LEU A 21 6.06 2.13 13.10
C LEU A 21 6.26 0.92 14.02
N GLN A 22 7.35 0.16 13.87
CA GLN A 22 7.69 -0.98 14.72
C GLN A 22 8.18 -0.58 16.11
N GLU A 23 8.80 0.59 16.26
CA GLU A 23 9.14 1.15 17.57
C GLU A 23 7.88 1.48 18.38
N ASN A 24 6.88 2.03 17.70
CA ASN A 24 5.63 2.50 18.31
C ASN A 24 4.58 1.40 18.56
N ASN A 25 4.83 0.17 18.11
CA ASN A 25 3.89 -0.95 18.16
C ASN A 25 4.59 -2.26 18.56
N ALA A 26 3.90 -3.13 19.31
CA ALA A 26 4.46 -4.44 19.68
C ALA A 26 4.61 -5.37 18.46
N LYS A 27 3.63 -5.30 17.57
CA LYS A 27 3.53 -6.03 16.31
C LYS A 27 2.68 -5.23 15.33
N LEU A 28 2.97 -5.38 14.04
CA LEU A 28 2.22 -4.76 12.95
C LEU A 28 1.49 -5.84 12.16
N CYS A 29 0.35 -5.49 11.58
CA CYS A 29 -0.34 -6.32 10.60
C CYS A 29 -0.22 -5.67 9.22
N ILE A 30 0.60 -6.26 8.36
CA ILE A 30 0.92 -5.76 7.01
C ILE A 30 -0.07 -6.33 6.00
N VAL A 31 -0.85 -5.46 5.35
CA VAL A 31 -1.90 -5.84 4.39
C VAL A 31 -1.56 -5.25 3.02
N ARG A 32 -1.21 -6.10 2.04
CA ARG A 32 -0.96 -5.68 0.66
C ARG A 32 -2.19 -5.98 -0.21
N VAL A 33 -2.73 -4.93 -0.81
CA VAL A 33 -3.84 -5.04 -1.77
C VAL A 33 -3.46 -4.26 -3.02
N ASP A 34 -3.56 -4.90 -4.17
CA ASP A 34 -3.45 -4.18 -5.44
C ASP A 34 -4.85 -3.75 -5.85
N LEU A 35 -5.05 -2.45 -6.06
CA LEU A 35 -6.32 -1.85 -6.46
C LEU A 35 -6.25 -1.48 -7.94
N GLY A 36 -7.27 -1.82 -8.71
CA GLY A 36 -7.35 -1.48 -10.11
C GLY A 36 -8.79 -1.27 -10.54
N TYR A 37 -9.03 -1.38 -11.84
CA TYR A 37 -10.35 -1.27 -12.42
C TYR A 37 -10.67 -2.49 -13.27
N LYS A 38 -11.95 -2.78 -13.42
CA LYS A 38 -12.45 -3.82 -14.31
C LYS A 38 -12.35 -3.36 -15.75
N LYS A 39 -12.16 -4.33 -16.64
CA LYS A 39 -12.27 -4.09 -18.08
C LYS A 39 -13.75 -3.98 -18.45
N ASN A 40 -14.06 -3.09 -19.39
CA ASN A 40 -15.37 -3.03 -20.05
C ASN A 40 -15.54 -4.19 -21.03
N ASP A 41 -16.70 -4.25 -21.70
CA ASP A 41 -17.04 -5.32 -22.65
C ASP A 41 -16.07 -5.43 -23.85
N LYS A 42 -15.31 -4.35 -24.12
CA LYS A 42 -14.28 -4.31 -25.16
C LYS A 42 -12.90 -4.73 -24.65
N GLY A 43 -12.78 -5.16 -23.39
CA GLY A 43 -11.52 -5.58 -22.79
C GLY A 43 -10.61 -4.44 -22.34
N ASN A 44 -11.10 -3.20 -22.31
CA ASN A 44 -10.33 -2.00 -21.99
C ASN A 44 -10.69 -1.46 -20.61
N VAL A 45 -9.72 -0.83 -19.93
CA VAL A 45 -9.97 -0.05 -18.71
C VAL A 45 -10.19 1.40 -19.09
N ASP A 46 -11.42 1.87 -18.99
CA ASP A 46 -11.83 3.23 -19.38
C ASP A 46 -11.82 4.15 -18.16
N ILE A 47 -10.63 4.39 -17.62
CA ILE A 47 -10.41 5.22 -16.44
C ILE A 47 -9.17 6.07 -16.65
N THR A 48 -9.34 7.40 -16.58
CA THR A 48 -8.22 8.33 -16.68
C THR A 48 -7.40 8.37 -15.39
N LEU A 49 -6.16 8.86 -15.48
CA LEU A 49 -5.30 9.08 -14.31
C LEU A 49 -5.97 10.00 -13.27
N ASP A 50 -6.66 11.05 -13.71
CA ASP A 50 -7.27 12.02 -12.80
C ASP A 50 -8.49 11.46 -12.09
N GLU A 51 -9.32 10.66 -12.77
CA GLU A 51 -10.41 9.91 -12.13
C GLU A 51 -9.86 8.92 -11.11
N ALA A 52 -8.83 8.16 -11.48
CA ALA A 52 -8.21 7.21 -10.56
C ALA A 52 -7.63 7.90 -9.31
N ASN A 53 -7.01 9.07 -9.49
CA ASN A 53 -6.53 9.88 -8.38
C ASN A 53 -7.66 10.38 -7.48
N LYS A 54 -8.78 10.82 -8.06
CA LYS A 54 -9.96 11.27 -7.31
C LYS A 54 -10.53 10.13 -6.47
N ASP A 55 -10.69 8.95 -7.05
CA ASP A 55 -11.22 7.78 -6.35
C ASP A 55 -10.28 7.32 -5.22
N PHE A 56 -8.97 7.25 -5.47
CA PHE A 56 -8.00 6.91 -4.42
C PHE A 56 -7.97 7.95 -3.30
N ASN A 57 -7.98 9.24 -3.62
CA ASN A 57 -8.02 10.30 -2.61
C ASN A 57 -9.32 10.27 -1.80
N ARG A 58 -10.47 9.98 -2.44
CA ARG A 58 -11.75 9.79 -1.77
C ARG A 58 -11.69 8.63 -0.78
N MET A 59 -11.08 7.51 -1.16
CA MET A 59 -10.85 6.37 -0.25
C MET A 59 -10.02 6.78 0.98
N MET A 60 -8.94 7.55 0.77
CA MET A 60 -8.07 8.00 1.86
C MET A 60 -8.74 9.03 2.79
N ASN A 61 -9.58 9.92 2.24
CA ASN A 61 -10.31 10.92 3.01
C ASN A 61 -11.44 10.30 3.84
N ASN A 62 -12.04 9.21 3.36
CA ASN A 62 -13.15 8.54 4.03
C ASN A 62 -12.75 7.69 5.24
N LYS A 63 -11.45 7.54 5.55
CA LYS A 63 -10.97 6.65 6.63
C LYS A 63 -11.66 6.87 7.97
N ARG A 64 -11.86 8.13 8.36
CA ARG A 64 -12.55 8.48 9.63
C ARG A 64 -14.01 8.00 9.65
N GLY A 65 -14.68 8.01 8.50
CA GLY A 65 -16.05 7.52 8.32
C GLY A 65 -16.15 6.01 8.06
N LYS A 66 -15.03 5.29 7.99
CA LYS A 66 -14.98 3.83 7.75
C LYS A 66 -14.16 3.12 8.85
N PRO A 67 -14.57 3.24 10.13
CA PRO A 67 -13.81 2.69 11.26
C PRO A 67 -13.70 1.15 11.24
N SER A 68 -14.67 0.44 10.64
CA SER A 68 -14.59 -1.01 10.47
C SER A 68 -13.37 -1.46 9.63
N ILE A 69 -12.84 -0.58 8.78
CA ILE A 69 -11.72 -0.86 7.89
C ILE A 69 -10.44 -0.16 8.39
N PHE A 70 -10.52 1.11 8.79
CA PHE A 70 -9.32 1.95 8.99
C PHE A 70 -9.06 2.42 10.42
N LYS A 71 -9.88 2.06 11.41
CA LYS A 71 -9.75 2.58 12.80
C LYS A 71 -8.36 2.36 13.42
N HIS A 72 -7.71 1.25 13.10
CA HIS A 72 -6.41 0.84 13.65
C HIS A 72 -5.28 0.91 12.61
N GLN A 73 -5.48 1.68 11.54
CA GLN A 73 -4.44 1.89 10.54
C GLN A 73 -3.39 2.85 11.10
N GLU A 74 -2.16 2.37 11.24
CA GLU A 74 -1.00 3.14 11.70
C GLU A 74 -0.23 3.77 10.53
N GLY A 75 -0.33 3.16 9.33
CA GLY A 75 0.42 3.63 8.17
C GLY A 75 -0.04 3.12 6.82
N GLN A 76 0.57 3.65 5.77
CA GLN A 76 0.41 3.14 4.40
C GLN A 76 1.52 3.54 3.44
N MET A 77 1.64 2.77 2.36
CA MET A 77 2.42 3.06 1.17
C MET A 77 1.59 2.76 -0.08
N CYS A 78 1.84 3.50 -1.15
CA CYS A 78 1.14 3.35 -2.42
C CYS A 78 2.10 3.67 -3.57
N LEU A 79 2.22 2.73 -4.51
CA LEU A 79 2.79 2.96 -5.84
C LEU A 79 1.66 2.95 -6.86
N LYS A 80 1.63 3.96 -7.72
CA LYS A 80 0.67 4.10 -8.80
C LYS A 80 1.36 3.86 -10.13
N GLU A 81 0.77 2.95 -10.90
CA GLU A 81 1.32 2.48 -12.17
C GLU A 81 0.27 2.59 -13.27
N TYR A 82 0.75 2.54 -14.51
CA TYR A 82 -0.09 2.45 -15.70
C TYR A 82 0.49 1.39 -16.63
N THR A 83 -0.37 0.50 -17.11
CA THR A 83 -0.02 -0.36 -18.26
C THR A 83 -1.14 -0.33 -19.29
N PRO A 84 -0.86 -0.47 -20.59
CA PRO A 84 -1.90 -0.51 -21.63
C PRO A 84 -2.98 -1.58 -21.36
N ASN A 85 -2.60 -2.70 -20.74
CA ASN A 85 -3.52 -3.81 -20.48
C ASN A 85 -4.37 -3.63 -19.20
N LYS A 86 -3.81 -3.06 -18.12
CA LYS A 86 -4.50 -2.92 -16.82
C LYS A 86 -5.03 -1.51 -16.56
N GLY A 87 -4.68 -0.53 -17.41
CA GLY A 87 -4.91 0.88 -17.14
C GLY A 87 -4.18 1.34 -15.87
N VAL A 88 -4.71 2.39 -15.25
CA VAL A 88 -4.18 2.94 -13.99
C VAL A 88 -4.53 2.01 -12.83
N HIS A 89 -3.54 1.69 -12.00
CA HIS A 89 -3.72 0.84 -10.82
C HIS A 89 -2.74 1.22 -9.71
N PHE A 90 -3.00 0.69 -8.51
CA PHE A 90 -2.31 1.05 -7.28
C PHE A 90 -1.84 -0.21 -6.56
N HIS A 91 -0.54 -0.33 -6.39
CA HIS A 91 0.04 -1.26 -5.43
C HIS A 91 0.01 -0.60 -4.05
N THR A 92 -0.75 -1.16 -3.11
CA THR A 92 -0.92 -0.56 -1.78
C THR A 92 -0.49 -1.50 -0.68
N VAL A 93 0.12 -0.92 0.35
CA VAL A 93 0.38 -1.58 1.63
C VAL A 93 -0.27 -0.74 2.72
N PHE A 94 -1.21 -1.35 3.43
CA PHE A 94 -1.83 -0.80 4.63
C PHE A 94 -1.21 -1.46 5.86
N ILE A 95 -0.86 -0.64 6.85
CA ILE A 95 -0.15 -1.08 8.04
C ILE A 95 -1.05 -0.80 9.24
N PHE A 96 -1.37 -1.85 9.99
CA PHE A 96 -2.26 -1.78 11.14
C PHE A 96 -1.52 -2.13 12.44
N ASP A 97 -2.03 -1.66 13.58
CA ASP A 97 -1.66 -2.17 14.89
C ASP A 97 -2.04 -3.66 14.97
N GLY A 98 -1.03 -4.53 15.01
CA GLY A 98 -1.20 -5.98 15.00
C GLY A 98 -1.80 -6.55 16.29
N ASN A 99 -1.86 -5.77 17.38
CA ASN A 99 -2.62 -6.15 18.57
C ASN A 99 -4.14 -6.02 18.33
N LYS A 100 -4.54 -5.09 17.47
CA LYS A 100 -5.96 -4.78 17.20
C LYS A 100 -6.48 -5.47 15.94
N VAL A 101 -5.61 -5.67 14.94
CA VAL A 101 -5.93 -6.33 13.67
C VAL A 101 -5.03 -7.54 13.47
N GLN A 102 -5.61 -8.74 13.45
CA GLN A 102 -4.84 -9.99 13.33
C GLN A 102 -5.18 -10.81 12.08
N LYS A 103 -6.31 -10.52 11.44
CA LYS A 103 -6.79 -11.23 10.24
C LYS A 103 -6.43 -10.43 8.99
N ASP A 104 -5.15 -10.45 8.62
CA ASP A 104 -4.58 -9.71 7.49
C ASP A 104 -5.29 -10.01 6.16
N ALA A 105 -5.54 -11.29 5.86
CA ALA A 105 -6.25 -11.70 4.65
C ALA A 105 -7.70 -11.18 4.62
N HIS A 106 -8.42 -11.25 5.73
CA HIS A 106 -9.78 -10.70 5.82
C HIS A 106 -9.76 -9.18 5.63
N MET A 107 -8.83 -8.49 6.28
CA MET A 107 -8.71 -7.03 6.15
C MET A 107 -8.41 -6.62 4.69
N GLY A 108 -7.57 -7.38 3.98
CA GLY A 108 -7.33 -7.17 2.56
C GLY A 108 -8.60 -7.27 1.71
N ASP A 109 -9.52 -8.19 2.04
CA ASP A 109 -10.79 -8.29 1.33
C ASP A 109 -11.71 -7.11 1.64
N GLU A 110 -11.79 -6.68 2.89
CA GLU A 110 -12.65 -5.55 3.28
C GLU A 110 -12.20 -4.24 2.61
N ILE A 111 -10.89 -4.03 2.50
CA ILE A 111 -10.31 -2.91 1.76
C ILE A 111 -10.67 -3.00 0.27
N GLY A 112 -10.52 -4.19 -0.33
CA GLY A 112 -10.83 -4.43 -1.75
C GLY A 112 -12.32 -4.29 -2.09
N LYS A 113 -13.20 -4.81 -1.24
CA LYS A 113 -14.66 -4.63 -1.37
C LYS A 113 -15.03 -3.16 -1.28
N TYR A 114 -14.46 -2.44 -0.31
CA TYR A 114 -14.71 -1.01 -0.18
C TYR A 114 -14.22 -0.22 -1.40
N TRP A 115 -13.09 -0.60 -2.00
CA TRP A 115 -12.66 -0.03 -3.27
C TRP A 115 -13.69 -0.25 -4.39
N GLY A 116 -14.23 -1.46 -4.50
CA GLY A 116 -15.32 -1.79 -5.43
C GLY A 116 -16.58 -0.95 -5.19
N GLU A 117 -17.04 -0.85 -3.94
CA GLU A 117 -18.19 0.00 -3.55
C GLU A 117 -17.93 1.47 -3.87
N LEU A 118 -16.77 1.98 -3.48
CA LEU A 118 -16.37 3.38 -3.66
C LEU A 118 -16.28 3.75 -5.15
N THR A 119 -15.95 2.80 -6.02
CA THR A 119 -15.85 3.05 -7.46
C THR A 119 -17.12 2.67 -8.21
N GLU A 120 -18.25 2.50 -7.49
CA GLU A 120 -19.55 2.16 -8.08
C GLU A 120 -19.49 0.84 -8.88
N GLY A 121 -18.73 -0.13 -8.37
CA GLY A 121 -18.56 -1.45 -8.97
C GLY A 121 -17.51 -1.51 -10.08
N ARG A 122 -16.93 -0.37 -10.52
CA ARG A 122 -15.88 -0.32 -11.56
C ARG A 122 -14.53 -0.86 -11.07
N GLY A 123 -14.27 -0.79 -9.76
CA GLY A 123 -13.02 -1.20 -9.15
C GLY A 123 -12.83 -2.71 -9.13
N SER A 124 -11.58 -3.13 -9.25
CA SER A 124 -11.12 -4.50 -9.05
C SER A 124 -10.02 -4.50 -7.98
N TYR A 125 -9.77 -5.65 -7.36
CA TYR A 125 -8.69 -5.77 -6.39
C TYR A 125 -8.04 -7.15 -6.42
N TYR A 126 -6.79 -7.21 -5.97
CA TYR A 126 -6.06 -8.44 -5.75
C TYR A 126 -5.48 -8.44 -4.33
N ASN A 127 -6.01 -9.34 -3.51
CA ASN A 127 -5.58 -9.50 -2.13
C ASN A 127 -4.36 -10.40 -2.06
N CYS A 128 -3.21 -9.81 -1.74
CA CYS A 128 -1.92 -10.48 -1.81
C CYS A 128 -1.67 -11.30 -0.55
N ASN A 129 -2.30 -10.94 0.57
CA ASN A 129 -2.21 -11.71 1.81
C ASN A 129 -2.80 -13.12 1.67
N ARG A 130 -3.77 -13.31 0.75
CA ARG A 130 -4.36 -14.62 0.42
C ARG A 130 -3.48 -15.49 -0.47
N GLN A 131 -2.45 -14.92 -1.08
CA GLN A 131 -1.61 -15.63 -2.04
C GLN A 131 -0.48 -16.39 -1.35
N LYS A 132 0.01 -17.39 -2.08
CA LYS A 132 1.22 -18.13 -1.74
C LYS A 132 2.36 -17.53 -2.53
N TYR A 133 3.31 -16.92 -1.82
CA TYR A 133 4.56 -16.42 -2.39
C TYR A 133 5.71 -17.25 -1.82
N LYS A 134 6.77 -17.43 -2.61
CA LYS A 134 8.02 -18.04 -2.14
C LYS A 134 8.59 -17.25 -0.96
N TYR A 135 8.55 -15.92 -1.04
CA TYR A 135 9.00 -15.00 0.00
C TYR A 135 7.81 -14.16 0.47
N LYS A 136 7.26 -14.46 1.65
CA LYS A 136 6.02 -13.84 2.17
C LYS A 136 6.33 -12.83 3.28
N GLY A 137 6.56 -11.57 2.89
CA GLY A 137 6.82 -10.45 3.81
C GLY A 137 5.57 -9.82 4.44
N VAL A 138 4.37 -10.18 3.98
CA VAL A 138 3.10 -9.61 4.46
C VAL A 138 2.50 -10.41 5.64
N GLY A 139 1.48 -9.83 6.28
CA GLY A 139 0.79 -10.39 7.44
C GLY A 139 1.35 -9.90 8.77
N MET A 140 1.21 -10.70 9.83
CA MET A 140 1.71 -10.32 11.15
C MET A 140 3.24 -10.20 11.17
N LEU A 141 3.75 -9.08 11.64
CA LEU A 141 5.16 -8.77 11.77
C LEU A 141 5.44 -8.35 13.22
N LYS A 142 6.04 -9.25 14.00
CA LYS A 142 6.54 -8.92 15.34
C LYS A 142 7.90 -8.28 15.20
N HIS A 143 8.32 -7.54 16.22
CA HIS A 143 9.64 -6.92 16.23
C HIS A 143 10.81 -7.90 16.30
N THR A 144 10.57 -9.12 16.79
CA THR A 144 11.56 -10.20 16.78
C THR A 144 11.70 -10.86 15.41
N ASP A 145 10.79 -10.59 14.47
CA ASP A 145 10.74 -11.28 13.18
C ASP A 145 11.68 -10.59 12.17
N THR A 146 12.99 -10.65 12.43
CA THR A 146 14.02 -10.00 11.59
C THR A 146 14.02 -10.52 10.16
N GLU A 147 13.99 -11.84 9.96
CA GLU A 147 13.93 -12.47 8.63
C GLU A 147 12.68 -12.04 7.86
N LYS A 148 11.53 -11.96 8.54
CA LYS A 148 10.29 -11.51 7.89
C LYS A 148 10.36 -10.03 7.51
N ARG A 149 11.01 -9.21 8.33
CA ARG A 149 11.24 -7.79 8.03
C ARG A 149 12.16 -7.63 6.82
N GLU A 150 13.24 -8.41 6.73
CA GLU A 150 14.12 -8.44 5.55
C GLU A 150 13.33 -8.81 4.28
N ILE A 151 12.53 -9.88 4.34
CA ILE A 151 11.67 -10.29 3.22
C ILE A 151 10.67 -9.18 2.84
N LEU A 152 10.09 -8.48 3.83
CA LEU A 152 9.18 -7.35 3.58
C LEU A 152 9.91 -6.23 2.83
N ASP A 153 11.09 -5.86 3.27
CA ASP A 153 11.89 -4.79 2.68
C ASP A 153 12.33 -5.15 1.26
N GLU A 154 12.84 -6.37 1.07
CA GLU A 154 13.42 -6.85 -0.20
C GLU A 154 12.40 -7.24 -1.26
N HIS A 155 11.22 -7.75 -0.88
CA HIS A 155 10.26 -8.31 -1.84
C HIS A 155 8.93 -7.56 -1.92
N VAL A 156 8.58 -6.74 -0.92
CA VAL A 156 7.31 -5.99 -0.92
C VAL A 156 7.57 -4.50 -1.06
N ILE A 157 8.39 -3.91 -0.18
CA ILE A 157 8.67 -2.46 -0.20
C ILE A 157 9.53 -2.09 -1.39
N SER A 158 10.57 -2.88 -1.70
CA SER A 158 11.39 -2.66 -2.89
C SER A 158 10.53 -2.60 -4.16
N TYR A 159 9.54 -3.48 -4.29
CA TYR A 159 8.60 -3.53 -5.42
C TYR A 159 7.80 -2.23 -5.51
N LEU A 160 7.29 -1.71 -4.39
CA LEU A 160 6.59 -0.42 -4.33
C LEU A 160 7.50 0.78 -4.61
N CYS A 161 8.81 0.63 -4.41
CA CYS A 161 9.76 1.71 -4.65
C CYS A 161 10.31 1.71 -6.07
N LYS A 162 10.09 0.64 -6.85
CA LYS A 162 10.52 0.55 -8.24
C LYS A 162 9.95 1.71 -9.04
N ASP A 163 10.80 2.24 -9.89
CA ASP A 163 10.43 3.22 -10.90
C ASP A 163 10.59 2.48 -12.23
N ASP A 164 9.57 1.71 -12.57
CA ASP A 164 9.53 0.93 -13.81
C ASP A 164 9.15 1.90 -14.95
N GLU A 165 10.07 2.11 -15.89
CA GLU A 165 9.83 3.00 -17.04
C GLU A 165 8.72 2.48 -17.95
N GLU A 166 8.46 1.16 -17.97
CA GLU A 166 7.41 0.52 -18.76
C GLU A 166 6.04 0.54 -18.05
N GLN A 167 6.03 0.54 -16.72
CA GLN A 167 4.81 0.59 -15.89
C GLN A 167 4.59 1.95 -15.22
N GLY A 168 5.38 2.94 -15.64
CA GLY A 168 5.36 4.29 -15.11
C GLY A 168 4.17 5.11 -15.59
N LEU A 169 3.90 6.21 -14.88
CA LEU A 169 2.82 7.13 -15.22
C LEU A 169 3.13 8.07 -16.39
N THR A 170 4.34 8.02 -16.94
CA THR A 170 4.80 8.92 -18.02
C THR A 170 3.83 8.97 -19.21
N PRO A 171 3.24 7.85 -19.69
CA PRO A 171 2.32 7.88 -20.83
C PRO A 171 1.00 8.59 -20.57
N VAL A 172 0.61 8.76 -19.30
CA VAL A 172 -0.71 9.28 -18.89
C VAL A 172 -0.61 10.51 -17.98
N LYS A 173 0.61 11.01 -17.73
CA LYS A 173 0.85 12.20 -16.91
C LYS A 173 0.52 13.46 -17.69
N SER A 174 -0.55 14.12 -17.31
CA SER A 174 -0.90 15.48 -17.75
C SER A 174 -0.18 16.59 -16.96
N ASN A 175 0.38 16.27 -15.78
CA ASN A 175 1.03 17.24 -14.88
C ASN A 175 2.17 16.60 -14.05
N ASN A 176 3.29 17.33 -13.92
CA ASN A 176 4.47 16.95 -13.13
C ASN A 176 4.21 16.82 -11.60
N LYS A 177 3.07 17.30 -11.10
CA LYS A 177 2.70 17.17 -9.67
C LYS A 177 2.21 15.75 -9.29
N ASN A 178 1.88 14.90 -10.25
CA ASN A 178 1.42 13.54 -9.99
C ASN A 178 2.59 12.62 -9.58
N ARG A 179 2.75 12.41 -8.27
CA ARG A 179 3.72 11.46 -7.71
C ARG A 179 3.25 10.02 -7.95
N ALA A 180 4.16 9.16 -8.40
CA ALA A 180 3.89 7.73 -8.58
C ALA A 180 3.90 7.00 -7.22
N PHE A 181 4.89 7.28 -6.39
CA PHE A 181 5.01 6.71 -5.05
C PHE A 181 4.61 7.72 -3.97
N VAL A 182 3.82 7.25 -2.99
CA VAL A 182 3.39 8.01 -1.81
C VAL A 182 3.47 7.08 -0.59
N ARG A 183 3.98 7.60 0.53
CA ARG A 183 3.91 6.94 1.86
C ARG A 183 3.32 7.90 2.90
N GLY A 184 2.87 7.34 4.02
CA GLY A 184 2.48 8.12 5.20
C GLY A 184 3.65 8.91 5.80
N THR A 185 3.32 9.84 6.70
CA THR A 185 4.31 10.61 7.46
C THR A 185 4.95 9.73 8.53
N ILE A 186 6.25 9.88 8.75
CA ILE A 186 6.96 9.17 9.84
C ILE A 186 6.32 9.59 11.18
N PRO A 187 5.80 8.63 11.97
CA PRO A 187 5.17 8.96 13.23
C PRO A 187 6.22 9.47 14.22
N LYS A 188 5.81 10.36 15.12
CA LYS A 188 6.65 10.72 16.27
C LYS A 188 6.78 9.51 17.20
N SER A 189 7.92 9.35 17.85
CA SER A 189 8.09 8.36 18.91
C SER A 189 7.08 8.62 20.04
N LYS A 190 6.45 7.56 20.56
CA LYS A 190 5.55 7.62 21.73
C LYS A 190 6.30 7.86 23.05
N GLY A 191 7.63 8.07 23.03
CA GLY A 191 8.47 8.35 24.19
C GLY A 191 8.84 7.09 25.00
N ASN A 192 9.50 7.27 26.16
CA ASN A 192 9.97 6.20 27.06
C ASN A 192 8.83 5.51 27.85
N ILE A 193 7.63 5.43 27.30
CA ILE A 193 6.61 4.52 27.82
C ILE A 193 7.08 3.14 27.39
N GLY A 194 7.59 2.36 28.36
CA GLY A 194 8.09 1.01 28.11
C GLY A 194 7.19 0.26 27.14
N ARG A 195 7.82 -0.37 26.14
CA ARG A 195 7.13 -0.95 24.99
C ARG A 195 5.91 -1.79 25.41
N PRO A 196 4.74 -1.61 24.76
CA PRO A 196 3.57 -2.44 25.06
C PRO A 196 3.91 -3.92 24.88
N ARG A 197 3.76 -4.72 25.93
CA ARG A 197 3.93 -6.18 25.87
C ARG A 197 2.53 -6.79 25.68
N GLY A 198 2.23 -7.29 24.48
CA GLY A 198 0.92 -7.88 24.16
C GLY A 198 0.91 -8.75 22.92
#